data_AF-A0A2C6KJ27-F1
#
_entry.id   AF-A0A2C6KJ27-F1
#
_cell.length_a   1.000
_cell.length_b   1.000
_cell.length_c   1.000
_cell.angle_alpha   90.00
_cell.angle_beta   90.00
_cell.angle_gamma   90.00
#
_symmetry.space_group_name_H-M   'P 1'
#
loop_
_entity.id
_entity.type
_entity.pdbx_description
1 polymer ?
#
loop_
_entity_poly.entity_id
_entity_poly.type
_entity_poly.pdbx_seq_one_letter_code
_entity_poly.pdbx_strand_id
1 'polypeptide(L)'
;MQLVMFLDACEHVSRICRILRQPSGHALLLGVRGSGRQSLSRLASFIMDCDSCQIEIVKGYSMNDWRDDLKTCLMKCGLEEKVQTFLLEDSQVTHEAMMEDINNVLNYGDLPNLYKKEDMEEILNCCKGPCKQMGMQPTKSNIFTAYLKRVRANLHVILAMSPIGDMFRTRLRMFPSLTNCCTINWFSE
;
A
#
# COMPACT_ATOMS: atom_id res chain seq x y z
N MET A 1 -9.53 -2.28 -20.45
CA MET A 1 -8.28 -2.68 -21.12
C MET A 1 -8.40 -4.16 -21.48
N GLN A 2 -8.11 -4.56 -22.72
CA GLN A 2 -8.10 -5.98 -23.10
C GLN A 2 -6.71 -6.55 -22.79
N LEU A 3 -6.61 -7.38 -21.74
CA LEU A 3 -5.38 -8.09 -21.39
C LEU A 3 -5.30 -9.38 -22.20
N VAL A 4 -4.25 -9.56 -22.99
CA VAL A 4 -3.92 -10.84 -23.60
C VAL A 4 -2.99 -11.57 -22.65
N MET A 5 -3.39 -12.75 -22.21
CA MET A 5 -2.63 -13.55 -21.24
C MET A 5 -1.60 -14.42 -21.97
N PHE A 6 -0.34 -14.24 -21.61
CA PHE A 6 0.78 -15.12 -21.98
C PHE A 6 1.32 -15.79 -20.70
N LEU A 7 2.19 -16.79 -20.85
CA LEU A 7 2.68 -17.57 -19.71
C LEU A 7 3.34 -16.67 -18.65
N ASP A 8 4.18 -15.72 -19.06
CA ASP A 8 4.87 -14.79 -18.16
C ASP A 8 3.87 -13.90 -17.40
N ALA A 9 2.79 -13.47 -18.07
CA ALA A 9 1.74 -12.70 -17.42
C ALA A 9 1.03 -13.53 -16.35
N CYS A 10 0.74 -14.80 -16.62
CA CYS A 10 0.16 -15.73 -15.65
C CYS A 10 1.11 -15.96 -14.46
N GLU A 11 2.42 -16.10 -14.71
CA GLU A 11 3.43 -16.24 -13.66
C GLU A 11 3.50 -15.00 -12.77
N HIS A 12 3.58 -13.81 -13.36
CA HIS A 12 3.64 -12.57 -12.58
C HIS A 12 2.37 -12.34 -11.77
N VAL A 13 1.18 -12.60 -12.33
CA VAL A 13 -0.08 -12.54 -11.58
C VAL A 13 -0.05 -13.53 -10.41
N SER A 14 0.36 -14.77 -10.66
CA SER A 14 0.45 -15.80 -9.62
C SER A 14 1.42 -15.39 -8.49
N ARG A 15 2.56 -14.79 -8.84
CA ARG A 15 3.54 -14.25 -7.87
C ARG A 15 2.93 -13.11 -7.05
N ILE A 16 2.21 -12.18 -7.69
CA ILE A 16 1.54 -11.07 -6.99
C ILE A 16 0.44 -11.60 -6.06
N CYS A 17 -0.43 -12.50 -6.53
CA CYS A 17 -1.45 -13.15 -5.68
C CYS A 17 -0.83 -13.86 -4.48
N ARG A 18 0.32 -14.51 -4.64
CA ARG A 18 1.06 -15.13 -3.53
C ARG A 18 1.52 -14.11 -2.49
N ILE A 19 2.01 -12.94 -2.93
CA ILE A 19 2.41 -11.84 -2.04
C ILE A 19 1.18 -11.32 -1.29
N LEU A 20 0.08 -11.04 -2.00
CA LEU A 20 -1.16 -10.53 -1.41
C LEU A 20 -1.83 -11.49 -0.41
N ARG A 21 -1.54 -12.79 -0.49
CA ARG A 21 -2.05 -13.78 0.48
C ARG A 21 -1.36 -13.70 1.85
N GLN A 22 -0.18 -13.09 1.92
CA GLN A 22 0.58 -12.97 3.17
C GLN A 22 0.14 -11.71 3.94
N PRO A 23 -0.08 -11.78 5.26
CA PRO A 23 -0.34 -10.57 6.05
C PRO A 23 0.86 -9.61 5.94
N SER A 24 0.60 -8.32 5.73
CA SER A 24 1.65 -7.31 5.43
C SER A 24 2.48 -7.65 4.19
N GLY A 25 1.89 -8.35 3.20
CA GLY A 25 2.54 -8.67 1.94
C GLY A 25 2.58 -7.48 1.00
N HIS A 26 3.65 -6.70 1.02
CA HIS A 26 3.87 -5.60 0.08
C HIS A 26 4.70 -6.09 -1.13
N ALA A 27 4.48 -5.48 -2.29
CA ALA A 27 5.13 -5.85 -3.54
C ALA A 27 5.89 -4.66 -4.16
N LEU A 28 7.11 -4.91 -4.62
CA LEU A 28 7.88 -3.99 -5.45
C LEU A 28 8.05 -4.60 -6.85
N LEU A 29 7.30 -4.09 -7.81
CA LEU A 29 7.27 -4.56 -9.18
C LEU A 29 8.22 -3.73 -10.05
N LEU A 30 9.32 -4.36 -10.46
CA LEU A 30 10.37 -3.70 -11.24
C LEU A 30 10.26 -4.09 -12.70
N GLY A 31 10.16 -3.11 -13.60
CA GLY A 31 10.08 -3.38 -15.03
C GLY A 31 10.00 -2.11 -15.84
N VAL A 32 10.12 -2.21 -17.16
CA VAL A 32 10.02 -1.05 -18.05
C VAL A 32 8.58 -0.55 -18.17
N ARG A 33 8.37 0.70 -18.58
CA ARG A 33 7.03 1.21 -18.90
C ARG A 33 6.40 0.34 -19.98
N GLY A 34 5.14 -0.05 -19.82
CA GLY A 34 4.44 -0.94 -20.77
C GLY A 34 4.55 -2.45 -20.48
N SER A 35 5.36 -2.88 -19.51
CA SER A 35 5.48 -4.29 -19.09
C SER A 35 4.22 -4.91 -18.45
N GLY A 36 3.12 -4.16 -18.35
CA GLY A 36 1.86 -4.66 -17.79
C GLY A 36 1.80 -4.71 -16.25
N ARG A 37 2.85 -4.28 -15.53
CA ARG A 37 2.90 -4.27 -14.04
C ARG A 37 1.63 -3.75 -13.37
N GLN A 38 1.14 -2.59 -13.82
CA GLN A 38 -0.08 -1.97 -13.28
C GLN A 38 -1.32 -2.84 -13.55
N SER A 39 -1.51 -3.28 -14.79
CA SER A 39 -2.67 -4.05 -15.22
C SER A 39 -2.71 -5.44 -14.56
N LEU A 40 -1.56 -6.11 -14.45
CA LEU A 40 -1.45 -7.41 -13.77
C LEU A 40 -1.62 -7.28 -12.26
N SER A 41 -1.19 -6.17 -11.65
CA SER A 41 -1.46 -5.89 -10.23
C SER A 41 -2.95 -5.75 -9.97
N ARG A 42 -3.65 -4.98 -10.82
CA ARG A 42 -5.11 -4.81 -10.71
C ARG A 42 -5.84 -6.14 -10.90
N LEU A 43 -5.41 -6.96 -11.85
CA LEU A 43 -5.95 -8.30 -12.05
C LEU A 43 -5.70 -9.18 -10.81
N ALA A 44 -4.49 -9.16 -10.25
CA ALA A 44 -4.17 -9.92 -9.05
C ALA A 44 -4.96 -9.45 -7.81
N SER A 45 -5.13 -8.15 -7.62
CA SER A 45 -6.00 -7.58 -6.57
C SER A 45 -7.44 -8.06 -6.73
N PHE A 46 -7.97 -8.02 -7.95
CA PHE A 46 -9.31 -8.51 -8.27
C PHE A 46 -9.48 -10.01 -8.00
N ILE A 47 -8.50 -10.84 -8.38
CA ILE A 47 -8.51 -12.29 -8.12
C ILE A 47 -8.48 -12.59 -6.61
N MET A 48 -7.83 -11.75 -5.82
CA MET A 48 -7.71 -11.91 -4.37
C MET A 48 -8.84 -11.25 -3.58
N ASP A 49 -9.89 -10.75 -4.26
CA ASP A 49 -10.99 -9.98 -3.67
C ASP A 49 -10.51 -8.79 -2.81
N CYS A 50 -9.38 -8.20 -3.19
CA CYS A 50 -8.85 -7.00 -2.56
C CYS A 50 -9.37 -5.76 -3.30
N ASP A 51 -9.91 -4.79 -2.58
CA ASP A 51 -10.25 -3.50 -3.15
C ASP A 51 -8.96 -2.77 -3.57
N SER A 52 -8.92 -2.23 -4.78
CA SER A 52 -7.77 -1.48 -5.26
C SER A 52 -7.95 0.02 -5.06
N CYS A 53 -7.14 0.61 -4.19
CA CYS A 53 -6.94 2.05 -4.11
C CYS A 53 -5.86 2.45 -5.11
N GLN A 54 -6.28 3.01 -6.23
CA GLN A 54 -5.39 3.58 -7.23
C GLN A 54 -5.47 5.11 -7.15
N ILE A 55 -4.32 5.76 -7.11
CA ILE A 55 -4.27 7.23 -7.15
C ILE A 55 -4.46 7.70 -8.58
N GLU A 56 -5.28 8.74 -8.75
CA GLU A 56 -5.47 9.42 -10.03
C GLU A 56 -4.95 10.85 -9.92
N ILE A 57 -3.79 11.11 -10.51
CA ILE A 57 -3.17 12.43 -10.46
C ILE A 57 -3.81 13.33 -11.52
N VAL A 58 -4.63 14.25 -11.04
CA VAL A 58 -5.23 15.32 -11.84
C VAL A 58 -4.39 16.59 -11.77
N LYS A 59 -4.62 17.54 -12.69
CA LYS A 59 -3.97 18.86 -12.63
C LYS A 59 -4.34 19.54 -11.31
N GLY A 60 -3.33 19.93 -10.53
CA GLY A 60 -3.52 20.57 -9.21
C GLY A 60 -3.51 19.60 -8.04
N TYR A 61 -3.28 18.29 -8.26
CA TYR A 61 -3.13 17.32 -7.18
C TYR A 61 -2.00 17.71 -6.23
N SER A 62 -2.34 17.90 -4.97
CA SER A 62 -1.47 18.40 -3.92
C SER A 62 -1.04 17.29 -2.96
N MET A 63 -0.06 17.59 -2.10
CA MET A 63 0.31 16.68 -1.00
C MET A 63 -0.82 16.46 0.01
N ASN A 64 -1.80 17.38 0.08
CA ASN A 64 -2.98 17.19 0.94
C ASN A 64 -3.90 16.10 0.37
N ASP A 65 -4.15 16.14 -0.94
CA ASP A 65 -4.96 15.14 -1.64
C ASP A 65 -4.31 13.74 -1.51
N TRP A 66 -2.98 13.67 -1.67
CA TRP A 66 -2.20 12.46 -1.41
C TRP A 66 -2.39 11.88 -0.01
N ARG A 67 -2.31 12.73 1.01
CA ARG A 67 -2.49 12.28 2.39
C ARG A 67 -3.93 11.87 2.66
N ASP A 68 -4.92 12.54 2.07
CA ASP A 68 -6.32 12.16 2.20
C ASP A 68 -6.64 10.83 1.48
N ASP A 69 -6.08 10.56 0.30
CA ASP A 69 -6.20 9.27 -0.40
C ASP A 69 -5.59 8.13 0.41
N LEU A 70 -4.38 8.35 0.94
CA LEU A 70 -3.70 7.38 1.79
C LEU A 70 -4.47 7.13 3.09
N LYS A 71 -4.94 8.19 3.76
CA LYS A 71 -5.77 8.10 4.96
C LYS A 71 -7.03 7.30 4.70
N THR A 72 -7.73 7.54 3.60
CA THR A 72 -8.94 6.81 3.22
C THR A 72 -8.64 5.31 3.07
N CYS A 73 -7.50 4.96 2.46
CA CYS A 73 -7.06 3.57 2.35
C CYS A 73 -6.77 2.94 3.73
N LEU A 74 -6.02 3.63 4.60
CA LEU A 74 -5.69 3.12 5.94
C LEU A 74 -6.95 3.01 6.83
N MET A 75 -7.89 3.94 6.73
CA MET A 75 -9.15 3.87 7.48
C MET A 75 -10.00 2.69 7.05
N LYS A 76 -10.14 2.40 5.75
CA LYS A 76 -10.82 1.18 5.27
C LYS A 76 -10.17 -0.10 5.80
N CYS A 77 -8.84 -0.16 5.80
CA CYS A 77 -8.10 -1.31 6.32
C CYS A 77 -8.34 -1.54 7.83
N GLY A 78 -8.33 -0.47 8.62
CA GLY A 78 -8.38 -0.57 10.09
C GLY A 78 -9.78 -0.54 10.69
N LEU A 79 -10.72 0.20 10.08
CA LEU A 79 -12.11 0.32 10.57
C LEU A 79 -13.01 -0.78 10.02
N GLU A 80 -13.00 -0.99 8.70
CA GLU A 80 -13.87 -1.97 8.03
C GLU A 80 -13.26 -3.37 7.96
N GLU A 81 -11.99 -3.52 8.33
CA GLU A 81 -11.24 -4.79 8.26
C GLU A 81 -11.21 -5.38 6.82
N LYS A 82 -11.35 -4.51 5.81
CA LYS A 82 -11.26 -4.87 4.40
C LYS A 82 -9.82 -4.86 3.91
N VAL A 83 -9.45 -5.89 3.14
CA VAL A 83 -8.13 -5.97 2.50
C VAL A 83 -8.07 -4.96 1.36
N GLN A 84 -7.13 -4.02 1.44
CA GLN A 84 -6.93 -2.99 0.41
C GLN A 84 -5.55 -3.16 -0.24
N THR A 85 -5.51 -2.94 -1.55
CA THR A 85 -4.27 -2.84 -2.30
C THR A 85 -4.05 -1.38 -2.71
N PHE A 86 -2.95 -0.80 -2.26
CA PHE A 86 -2.55 0.57 -2.62
C PHE A 86 -1.52 0.50 -3.75
N LEU A 87 -1.92 0.91 -4.96
CA LEU A 87 -1.09 0.82 -6.16
C LEU A 87 -0.52 2.20 -6.52
N LEU A 88 0.82 2.29 -6.56
CA LEU A 88 1.54 3.51 -6.94
C LEU A 88 2.55 3.23 -8.04
N GLU A 89 2.44 3.95 -9.14
CA GLU A 89 3.39 3.90 -10.27
C GLU A 89 4.48 4.99 -10.14
N ASP A 90 5.67 4.74 -10.69
CA ASP A 90 6.76 5.71 -10.73
C ASP A 90 6.37 7.08 -11.29
N SER A 91 5.58 7.11 -12.36
CA SER A 91 5.11 8.34 -13.01
C SER A 91 4.09 9.13 -12.19
N GLN A 92 3.52 8.51 -11.17
CA GLN A 92 2.64 9.16 -10.22
C GLN A 92 3.41 9.80 -9.06
N VAL A 93 4.71 9.51 -8.91
CA VAL A 93 5.51 10.13 -7.85
C VAL A 93 5.94 11.53 -8.27
N THR A 94 5.10 12.54 -7.99
CA THR A 94 5.36 13.96 -8.31
C THR A 94 6.23 14.66 -7.28
N HIS A 95 6.16 14.22 -6.00
CA HIS A 95 6.93 14.78 -4.90
C HIS A 95 7.69 13.68 -4.15
N GLU A 96 8.94 13.92 -3.76
CA GLU A 96 9.73 12.94 -3.01
C GLU A 96 9.14 12.61 -1.64
N ALA A 97 8.42 13.56 -1.03
CA ALA A 97 7.69 13.35 0.22
C ALA A 97 6.66 12.21 0.13
N MET A 98 6.11 11.90 -1.06
CA MET A 98 5.22 10.74 -1.24
C MET A 98 5.96 9.43 -0.96
N MET A 99 7.24 9.34 -1.35
CA MET A 99 8.05 8.14 -1.10
C MET A 99 8.45 8.02 0.36
N GLU A 100 8.69 9.15 1.04
CA GLU A 100 8.90 9.19 2.48
C GLU A 100 7.65 8.72 3.24
N ASP A 101 6.48 9.19 2.82
CA ASP A 101 5.19 8.77 3.36
C ASP A 101 4.99 7.24 3.16
N ILE A 102 5.22 6.72 1.96
CA ILE A 102 5.18 5.27 1.71
C ILE A 102 6.19 4.51 2.58
N ASN A 103 7.40 5.04 2.75
CA ASN A 103 8.40 4.41 3.59
C ASN A 103 7.92 4.27 5.03
N ASN A 104 7.25 5.29 5.58
CA ASN A 104 6.67 5.25 6.92
C ASN A 104 5.49 4.27 7.01
N VAL A 105 4.61 4.25 6.01
CA VAL A 105 3.49 3.29 5.94
C VAL A 105 4.00 1.85 5.90
N LEU A 106 5.05 1.55 5.13
CA LEU A 106 5.64 0.21 5.05
C LEU A 106 6.25 -0.24 6.39
N ASN A 107 6.85 0.66 7.15
CA ASN A 107 7.47 0.33 8.44
C ASN A 107 6.45 0.22 9.57
N TYR A 108 5.53 1.18 9.66
CA TYR A 108 4.69 1.40 10.84
C TYR A 108 3.20 1.13 10.58
N GLY A 109 2.77 1.13 9.33
CA GLY A 109 1.35 1.12 8.95
C GLY A 109 0.65 2.44 9.23
N ASP A 110 1.39 3.54 9.38
CA ASP A 110 0.88 4.85 9.80
C ASP A 110 1.71 6.01 9.21
N LEU A 111 1.11 7.21 9.23
CA LEU A 111 1.78 8.48 9.05
C LEU A 111 1.50 9.43 10.22
N PRO A 112 2.55 10.08 10.78
CA PRO A 112 2.36 11.13 11.76
C PRO A 112 1.48 12.27 11.25
N ASN A 113 0.56 12.75 12.09
CA ASN A 113 -0.35 13.86 11.81
C ASN A 113 -1.29 13.64 10.60
N LEU A 114 -1.57 12.39 10.23
CA LEU A 114 -2.49 12.06 9.14
C LEU A 114 -3.96 12.23 9.54
N TYR A 115 -4.30 11.81 10.76
CA TYR A 115 -5.68 11.77 11.24
C TYR A 115 -6.09 13.09 11.89
N LYS A 116 -7.28 13.58 11.51
CA LYS A 116 -7.94 14.70 12.19
C LYS A 116 -8.58 14.21 13.49
N LYS A 117 -9.07 15.13 14.32
CA LYS A 117 -9.72 14.81 15.60
C LYS A 117 -10.91 13.87 15.42
N GLU A 118 -11.73 14.12 14.40
CA GLU A 118 -12.90 13.31 14.05
C GLU A 118 -12.49 11.88 13.65
N ASP A 119 -11.51 11.74 12.76
CA ASP A 119 -10.95 10.45 12.34
C ASP A 119 -10.43 9.65 13.56
N MET A 120 -9.74 10.32 14.48
CA MET A 120 -9.22 9.68 15.70
C MET A 120 -10.35 9.21 16.64
N GLU A 121 -11.43 9.97 16.79
CA GLU A 121 -12.58 9.55 17.58
C GLU A 121 -13.26 8.32 16.97
N GLU A 122 -13.39 8.28 15.64
CA GLU A 122 -13.91 7.11 14.92
C GLU A 122 -13.04 5.87 15.12
N ILE A 123 -11.72 6.00 14.98
CA ILE A 123 -10.74 4.93 15.27
C ILE A 123 -10.88 4.43 16.70
N LEU A 124 -10.96 5.34 17.67
CA LEU A 124 -11.07 4.98 19.08
C LEU A 124 -12.37 4.24 19.39
N ASN A 125 -13.48 4.63 18.74
CA ASN A 125 -14.78 3.99 18.94
C ASN A 125 -14.82 2.59 18.31
N CYS A 126 -14.35 2.44 17.07
CA CYS A 126 -14.37 1.17 16.35
C CYS A 126 -13.36 0.16 16.94
N CYS A 127 -12.13 0.59 17.23
CA CYS A 127 -11.05 -0.31 17.64
C CYS A 127 -11.05 -0.66 19.14
N LYS A 128 -11.99 -0.13 19.94
CA LYS A 128 -12.12 -0.45 21.37
C LYS A 128 -12.45 -1.91 21.63
N GLY A 129 -13.34 -2.50 20.82
CA GLY A 129 -13.68 -3.92 20.88
C GLY A 129 -12.47 -4.82 20.56
N PRO A 130 -11.81 -4.64 19.40
CA PRO A 130 -10.59 -5.34 19.02
C PRO A 130 -9.47 -5.25 20.06
N CYS A 131 -9.26 -4.07 20.65
CA CYS A 131 -8.27 -3.86 21.71
C CYS A 131 -8.53 -4.78 22.93
N LYS A 132 -9.80 -4.91 23.35
CA LYS A 132 -10.18 -5.84 24.43
C LYS A 132 -10.01 -7.30 24.04
N GLN A 133 -10.34 -7.67 22.79
CA GLN A 133 -10.15 -9.03 22.28
C GLN A 133 -8.66 -9.44 22.26
N MET A 134 -7.77 -8.47 22.06
CA MET A 134 -6.32 -8.66 22.18
C MET A 134 -5.82 -8.71 23.63
N GLY A 135 -6.70 -8.63 24.63
CA GLY A 135 -6.34 -8.64 26.05
C GLY A 135 -5.69 -7.34 26.55
N MET A 136 -5.75 -6.26 25.77
CA MET A 136 -5.16 -4.98 26.13
C MET A 136 -6.16 -4.10 26.88
N GLN A 137 -5.66 -3.30 27.81
CA GLN A 137 -6.47 -2.27 28.48
C GLN A 137 -6.87 -1.21 27.44
N PRO A 138 -8.15 -0.76 27.41
CA PRO A 138 -8.67 0.16 26.38
C PRO A 138 -8.24 1.61 26.63
N THR A 139 -6.94 1.86 26.70
CA THR A 139 -6.35 3.20 26.67
C THR A 139 -6.27 3.70 25.23
N LYS A 140 -6.23 5.02 25.02
CA LYS A 140 -6.13 5.61 23.67
C LYS A 140 -4.96 5.04 22.87
N SER A 141 -3.80 4.87 23.52
CA SER A 141 -2.61 4.29 22.90
C SER A 141 -2.83 2.86 22.44
N ASN A 142 -3.38 1.99 23.30
CA ASN A 142 -3.55 0.58 23.00
C ASN A 142 -4.63 0.35 21.94
N ILE A 143 -5.69 1.16 21.95
CA ILE A 143 -6.71 1.14 20.90
C ILE A 143 -6.10 1.50 19.56
N PHE A 144 -5.25 2.53 19.51
CA PHE A 144 -4.53 2.88 18.29
C PHE A 144 -3.55 1.78 17.86
N THR A 145 -2.86 1.11 18.80
CA THR A 145 -2.04 -0.07 18.47
C THR A 145 -2.86 -1.20 17.86
N ALA A 146 -4.08 -1.46 18.36
CA ALA A 146 -4.98 -2.45 17.77
C ALA A 146 -5.43 -2.05 16.36
N TYR A 147 -5.72 -0.76 16.15
CA TYR A 147 -5.99 -0.20 14.82
C TYR A 147 -4.81 -0.44 13.85
N LEU A 148 -3.59 -0.06 14.23
CA LEU A 148 -2.39 -0.25 13.39
C LEU A 148 -2.14 -1.72 13.06
N LYS A 149 -2.42 -2.63 13.99
CA LYS A 149 -2.31 -4.07 13.72
C LYS A 149 -3.28 -4.52 12.63
N ARG A 150 -4.53 -4.02 12.64
CA ARG A 150 -5.51 -4.29 11.59
C ARG A 150 -5.09 -3.68 10.26
N VAL A 151 -4.63 -2.44 10.27
CA VAL A 151 -4.10 -1.77 9.08
C VAL A 151 -3.00 -2.61 8.45
N ARG A 152 -1.99 -3.03 9.22
CA ARG A 152 -0.88 -3.85 8.71
C ARG A 152 -1.31 -5.23 8.22
N ALA A 153 -2.35 -5.81 8.80
CA ALA A 153 -2.87 -7.11 8.36
C ALA A 153 -3.59 -7.03 7.01
N ASN A 154 -4.26 -5.90 6.74
CA ASN A 154 -5.16 -5.73 5.60
C ASN A 154 -4.60 -4.84 4.47
N LEU A 155 -3.55 -4.07 4.75
CA LEU A 155 -2.93 -3.20 3.76
C LEU A 155 -1.84 -3.94 2.99
N HIS A 156 -1.99 -3.93 1.66
CA HIS A 156 -0.94 -4.32 0.74
C HIS A 156 -0.53 -3.13 -0.11
N VAL A 157 0.77 -2.86 -0.16
CA VAL A 157 1.30 -1.75 -0.96
C VAL A 157 1.98 -2.36 -2.17
N ILE A 158 1.59 -1.94 -3.37
CA ILE A 158 2.15 -2.39 -4.63
C ILE A 158 2.82 -1.19 -5.30
N LEU A 159 4.13 -1.26 -5.43
CA LEU A 159 4.95 -0.22 -6.05
C LEU A 159 5.39 -0.68 -7.42
N ALA A 160 4.95 0.00 -8.47
CA ALA A 160 5.36 -0.29 -9.84
C ALA A 160 6.42 0.72 -10.30
N MET A 161 7.71 0.35 -10.21
CA MET A 161 8.83 1.25 -10.49
C MET A 161 9.71 0.79 -11.64
N SER A 162 10.12 1.71 -12.51
CA SER A 162 11.17 1.45 -13.48
C SER A 162 12.54 1.35 -12.81
N PRO A 163 13.31 0.28 -13.03
CA PRO A 163 14.69 0.17 -12.55
C PRO A 163 15.67 1.02 -13.38
N ILE A 164 15.21 1.64 -14.47
CA ILE A 164 16.01 2.46 -15.37
C ILE A 164 16.28 3.83 -14.73
N GLY A 165 17.54 4.23 -14.72
CA GLY A 165 17.98 5.54 -14.23
C GLY A 165 18.43 5.55 -12.77
N ASP A 166 19.15 6.60 -12.38
CA ASP A 166 19.75 6.69 -11.05
C ASP A 166 18.75 7.03 -9.94
N MET A 167 17.62 7.66 -10.29
CA MET A 167 16.56 8.00 -9.32
C MET A 167 16.06 6.79 -8.54
N PHE A 168 15.88 5.64 -9.20
CA PHE A 168 15.46 4.41 -8.54
C PHE A 168 16.47 3.98 -7.48
N ARG A 169 17.76 3.94 -7.84
CA ARG A 169 18.85 3.57 -6.92
C ARG A 169 18.95 4.54 -5.74
N THR A 170 18.79 5.84 -6.00
CA THR A 170 18.78 6.86 -4.95
C THR A 170 17.59 6.66 -3.99
N ARG A 171 16.39 6.41 -4.50
CA ARG A 171 15.21 6.09 -3.68
C ARG A 171 15.41 4.84 -2.82
N LEU A 172 16.02 3.77 -3.35
CA LEU A 172 16.31 2.58 -2.55
C LEU A 172 17.30 2.86 -1.40
N ARG A 173 18.28 3.75 -1.60
CA ARG A 173 19.23 4.14 -0.55
C ARG A 173 18.58 5.03 0.51
N MET A 174 17.68 5.93 0.10
CA MET A 174 16.97 6.83 1.02
C MET A 174 15.87 6.11 1.80
N PHE A 175 15.20 5.13 1.17
CA PHE A 175 14.01 4.47 1.69
C PHE A 175 14.22 2.94 1.73
N PRO A 176 14.93 2.43 2.76
CA PRO A 176 15.27 1.01 2.84
C PRO A 176 14.05 0.10 3.04
N SER A 177 12.89 0.61 3.46
CA SER A 177 11.68 -0.22 3.58
C SER A 177 11.16 -0.70 2.23
N LEU A 178 11.50 -0.02 1.13
CA LEU A 178 11.18 -0.47 -0.22
C LEU A 178 11.80 -1.84 -0.54
N THR A 179 12.95 -2.17 0.06
CA THR A 179 13.57 -3.50 -0.08
C THR A 179 13.29 -4.42 1.09
N ASN A 180 13.16 -3.86 2.30
CA ASN A 180 13.03 -4.67 3.52
C ASN A 180 11.60 -5.16 3.76
N CYS A 181 10.60 -4.39 3.36
CA CYS A 181 9.19 -4.67 3.61
C CYS A 181 8.45 -5.19 2.37
N CYS A 182 9.01 -4.98 1.17
CA CYS A 182 8.39 -5.43 -0.07
C CYS A 182 9.08 -6.66 -0.66
N THR A 183 8.28 -7.58 -1.19
CA THR A 183 8.78 -8.66 -2.04
C THR A 183 9.00 -8.13 -3.46
N ILE A 184 10.22 -8.27 -3.97
CA ILE A 184 10.59 -7.83 -5.31
C ILE A 184 10.11 -8.84 -6.35
N ASN A 185 9.38 -8.36 -7.36
CA ASN A 185 9.01 -9.14 -8.54
C ASN A 185 9.53 -8.41 -9.79
N TRP A 186 10.46 -9.05 -10.48
CA TRP A 186 11.12 -8.47 -11.65
C TRP A 186 10.39 -8.90 -12.92
N PHE A 187 9.91 -7.92 -13.68
CA PHE A 187 9.32 -8.08 -15.01
C PHE A 187 10.44 -7.93 -16.03
N SER A 188 11.24 -8.99 -16.18
CA SER A 188 12.18 -9.16 -17.29
C SER A 188 11.47 -9.84 -18.45
N GLU A 189 11.88 -9.48 -19.67
CA GLU A 189 11.55 -10.22 -20.89
C GLU A 189 11.99 -11.69 -20.83
#